data_AF-A0A952QA90-F1
#
_entry.id   AF-A0A952QA90-F1
#
_cell.length_a   1.000
_cell.length_b   1.000
_cell.length_c   1.000
_cell.angle_alpha   90.00
_cell.angle_beta   90.00
_cell.angle_gamma   90.00
#
_symmetry.space_group_name_H-M   'P 1'
#
loop_
_entity.id
_entity.type
_entity.pdbx_description
1 polymer ?
#
loop_
_entity_poly.entity_id
_entity_poly.type
_entity_poly.pdbx_seq_one_letter_code
_entity_poly.pdbx_strand_id
1 'polypeptide(L)'
;MTSIEEATRAWAKGIYPIEAGVELLIRHGKAIHENAPWLIDLRDDRALEVVGVQHHAEERTHVAIDVDRLLEHAGAWSGSERRIARIAASLIDGTPVDLNDALPGLDRTTLTDVLAAIAHANGSHEHSGVLYNEAGAPAGFEQLPSLYPWSRPLHDEAAQLSDITINNPDELRTRLASHLAPSPGAETPSSDGNRSIGK
;
A
#
# COMPACT_ATOMS: atom_id res chain seq x y z
N MET A 1 -25.98 -6.30 -2.32
CA MET A 1 -25.84 -4.83 -2.32
C MET A 1 -24.36 -4.56 -2.39
N THR A 2 -23.89 -3.86 -3.42
CA THR A 2 -22.48 -3.45 -3.54
C THR A 2 -22.17 -2.49 -2.40
N SER A 3 -21.07 -2.71 -1.67
CA SER A 3 -20.68 -1.80 -0.59
C SER A 3 -20.30 -0.42 -1.15
N ILE A 4 -20.34 0.62 -0.32
CA ILE A 4 -19.88 1.97 -0.74
C ILE A 4 -18.42 1.94 -1.23
N GLU A 5 -17.57 1.10 -0.62
CA GLU A 5 -16.19 0.90 -1.05
C GLU A 5 -16.11 0.26 -2.44
N GLU A 6 -16.89 -0.79 -2.69
CA GLU A 6 -16.94 -1.45 -4.01
C GLU A 6 -17.48 -0.51 -5.09
N ALA A 7 -18.49 0.30 -4.77
CA ALA A 7 -19.04 1.29 -5.69
C ALA A 7 -18.01 2.40 -6.01
N THR A 8 -17.20 2.79 -5.03
CA THR A 8 -16.12 3.78 -5.22
C THR A 8 -14.94 3.19 -6.01
N ARG A 9 -14.56 1.93 -5.74
CA ARG A 9 -13.57 1.19 -6.55
C ARG A 9 -14.01 1.05 -8.00
N ALA A 10 -15.28 0.74 -8.23
CA ALA A 10 -15.84 0.62 -9.57
C ALA A 10 -15.76 1.96 -10.33
N TRP A 11 -15.97 3.09 -9.65
CA TRP A 11 -15.83 4.42 -10.24
C TRP A 11 -14.38 4.73 -10.66
N ALA A 12 -13.41 4.33 -9.84
CA ALA A 12 -12.00 4.59 -10.10
C ALA A 12 -11.39 3.71 -11.20
N LYS A 13 -12.03 2.57 -11.49
CA LYS A 13 -11.44 1.49 -12.28
C LYS A 13 -10.98 1.95 -13.67
N GLY A 14 -9.75 1.58 -14.02
CA GLY A 14 -9.11 1.86 -15.31
C GLY A 14 -8.28 3.15 -15.33
N ILE A 15 -8.26 3.93 -14.26
CA ILE A 15 -7.41 5.12 -14.12
C ILE A 15 -6.53 4.94 -12.87
N TYR A 16 -5.31 4.42 -13.06
CA TYR A 16 -4.46 3.97 -11.94
C TYR A 16 -4.21 5.00 -10.83
N PRO A 17 -3.99 6.30 -11.12
CA PRO A 17 -3.91 7.29 -10.06
C PRO A 17 -5.20 7.38 -9.21
N ILE A 18 -6.37 7.37 -9.85
CA ILE A 18 -7.67 7.43 -9.15
C ILE A 18 -7.88 6.16 -8.34
N GLU A 19 -7.58 4.98 -8.90
CA GLU A 19 -7.64 3.71 -8.17
C GLU A 19 -6.76 3.75 -6.91
N ALA A 20 -5.54 4.27 -7.03
CA ALA A 20 -4.61 4.37 -5.91
C ALA A 20 -5.11 5.34 -4.83
N GLY A 21 -5.64 6.50 -5.21
CA GLY A 21 -6.18 7.47 -4.27
C GLY A 21 -7.42 6.96 -3.55
N VAL A 22 -8.36 6.34 -4.28
CA VAL A 22 -9.56 5.71 -3.69
C VAL A 22 -9.16 4.61 -2.72
N GLU A 23 -8.26 3.73 -3.12
CA GLU A 23 -7.88 2.60 -2.29
C GLU A 23 -7.11 3.05 -1.03
N LEU A 24 -6.31 4.12 -1.11
CA LEU A 24 -5.68 4.74 0.06
C LEU A 24 -6.72 5.26 1.07
N LEU A 25 -7.79 5.91 0.58
CA LEU A 25 -8.90 6.39 1.42
C LEU A 25 -9.69 5.25 2.06
N ILE A 26 -9.90 4.15 1.34
CA ILE A 26 -10.58 2.95 1.85
C ILE A 26 -9.73 2.32 2.97
N ARG A 27 -8.43 2.10 2.75
CA ARG A 27 -7.54 1.47 3.75
C ARG A 27 -7.43 2.30 5.03
N HIS A 28 -7.45 3.62 4.93
CA HIS A 28 -7.45 4.49 6.11
C HIS A 28 -8.81 4.54 6.83
N GLY A 29 -9.89 4.04 6.22
CA GLY A 29 -11.19 3.78 6.86
C GLY A 29 -11.99 4.98 7.31
N LYS A 30 -11.51 6.22 7.08
CA LYS A 30 -12.15 7.45 7.55
C LYS A 30 -13.01 8.13 6.50
N ALA A 31 -12.58 8.12 5.24
CA ALA A 31 -13.19 8.93 4.20
C ALA A 31 -14.35 8.21 3.48
N ILE A 32 -14.32 6.87 3.45
CA ILE A 32 -15.29 6.08 2.69
C ILE A 32 -16.26 5.42 3.66
N HIS A 33 -17.42 6.05 3.85
CA HIS A 33 -18.49 5.52 4.69
C HIS A 33 -19.85 6.01 4.21
N GLU A 34 -20.91 5.33 4.68
CA GLU A 34 -22.28 5.73 4.44
C GLU A 34 -22.52 7.17 4.92
N ASN A 35 -23.13 8.01 4.09
CA ASN A 35 -23.43 9.42 4.33
C ASN A 35 -22.22 10.38 4.39
N ALA A 36 -21.04 9.98 3.93
CA ALA A 36 -19.94 10.91 3.74
C ALA A 36 -20.36 12.03 2.75
N PRO A 37 -20.30 13.32 3.14
CA PRO A 37 -20.87 14.41 2.35
C PRO A 37 -20.13 14.68 1.03
N TRP A 38 -18.88 14.23 0.92
CA TRP A 38 -18.08 14.30 -0.30
C TRP A 38 -18.28 13.10 -1.24
N LEU A 39 -19.11 12.12 -0.89
CA LEU A 39 -19.45 11.03 -1.79
C LEU A 39 -20.66 11.40 -2.64
N ILE A 40 -20.51 11.27 -3.95
CA ILE A 40 -21.53 11.61 -4.94
C ILE A 40 -22.10 10.32 -5.52
N ASP A 41 -23.37 10.06 -5.25
CA ASP A 41 -24.09 8.95 -5.88
C ASP A 41 -24.39 9.30 -7.34
N LEU A 42 -23.68 8.66 -8.27
CA LEU A 42 -23.88 8.89 -9.70
C LEU A 42 -25.21 8.29 -10.21
N ARG A 43 -26.01 7.65 -9.35
CA ARG A 43 -27.42 7.30 -9.62
C ARG A 43 -28.39 8.45 -9.38
N ASP A 44 -27.96 9.54 -8.76
CA ASP A 44 -28.80 10.74 -8.65
C ASP A 44 -28.57 11.64 -9.88
N ASP A 45 -29.60 11.78 -10.73
CA ASP A 45 -29.51 12.65 -11.92
C ASP A 45 -29.21 14.11 -11.55
N ARG A 46 -29.53 14.56 -10.33
CA ARG A 46 -29.19 15.89 -9.83
C ARG A 46 -27.71 16.04 -9.49
N ALA A 47 -27.04 14.93 -9.18
CA ALA A 47 -25.61 14.91 -8.88
C ALA A 47 -24.75 15.07 -10.15
N LEU A 48 -25.22 14.54 -11.29
CA LEU A 48 -24.50 14.58 -12.56
C LEU A 48 -24.25 16.01 -13.08
N GLU A 49 -25.15 16.95 -12.77
CA GLU A 49 -25.00 18.37 -13.13
C GLU A 49 -23.81 19.03 -12.41
N VAL A 50 -23.48 18.56 -11.20
CA VAL A 50 -22.38 19.08 -10.38
C VAL A 50 -21.01 18.56 -10.85
N VAL A 51 -20.94 17.30 -11.31
CA VAL A 51 -19.66 16.65 -11.68
C VAL A 51 -19.27 16.88 -13.14
N GLY A 52 -20.15 17.44 -13.98
CA GLY A 52 -19.84 17.77 -15.38
C GLY A 52 -19.56 16.55 -16.28
N VAL A 53 -20.03 15.36 -15.89
CA VAL A 53 -19.76 14.10 -16.59
C VAL A 53 -20.90 13.75 -17.55
N GLN A 54 -20.62 13.76 -18.86
CA GLN A 54 -21.55 13.27 -19.90
C GLN A 54 -21.19 11.83 -20.28
N HIS A 55 -21.69 10.85 -19.53
CA HIS A 55 -21.52 9.42 -19.86
C HIS A 55 -22.84 8.64 -19.76
N HIS A 56 -22.98 7.64 -20.64
CA HIS A 56 -24.20 6.86 -20.88
C HIS A 56 -24.73 6.10 -19.64
N ALA A 57 -26.05 6.11 -19.49
CA ALA A 57 -26.78 5.87 -18.24
C ALA A 57 -26.97 4.41 -17.78
N GLU A 58 -26.44 3.40 -18.49
CA GLU A 58 -27.04 2.05 -18.37
C GLU A 58 -26.42 1.13 -17.30
N GLU A 59 -25.33 1.51 -16.61
CA GLU A 59 -24.73 0.69 -15.53
C GLU A 59 -24.21 1.54 -14.35
N ARG A 60 -25.07 2.37 -13.75
CA ARG A 60 -24.69 3.27 -12.64
C ARG A 60 -24.70 2.55 -11.28
N THR A 61 -23.61 1.89 -10.90
CA THR A 61 -23.32 1.45 -9.52
C THR A 61 -22.05 2.11 -8.97
N HIS A 62 -21.90 3.40 -9.28
CA HIS A 62 -20.65 4.14 -9.06
C HIS A 62 -20.87 5.28 -8.08
N VAL A 63 -19.90 5.47 -7.18
CA VAL A 63 -19.85 6.60 -6.26
C VAL A 63 -18.56 7.36 -6.52
N ALA A 64 -18.68 8.63 -6.89
CA ALA A 64 -17.55 9.51 -7.11
C ALA A 64 -17.17 10.26 -5.83
N ILE A 65 -15.95 10.79 -5.79
CA ILE A 65 -15.44 11.61 -4.69
C ILE A 65 -15.36 13.07 -5.13
N ASP A 66 -16.06 13.94 -4.42
CA ASP A 66 -15.88 15.40 -4.45
C ASP A 66 -14.61 15.76 -3.64
N VAL A 67 -13.50 16.00 -4.33
CA VAL A 67 -12.20 16.21 -3.67
C VAL A 67 -12.17 17.53 -2.90
N ASP A 68 -12.74 18.60 -3.43
CA ASP A 68 -12.82 19.89 -2.75
C ASP A 68 -13.59 19.76 -1.43
N ARG A 69 -14.75 19.10 -1.49
CA ARG A 69 -15.58 18.88 -0.30
C ARG A 69 -14.91 17.92 0.69
N LEU A 70 -14.19 16.91 0.22
CA LEU A 70 -13.38 16.03 1.07
C LEU A 70 -12.33 16.83 1.84
N LEU A 71 -11.57 17.69 1.15
CA LEU A 71 -10.50 18.48 1.74
C LEU A 71 -11.01 19.54 2.72
N GLU A 72 -12.16 20.16 2.43
CA GLU A 72 -12.85 21.07 3.36
C GLU A 72 -13.12 20.36 4.70
N HIS A 73 -13.71 19.16 4.66
CA HIS A 73 -14.07 18.40 5.86
C HIS A 73 -12.83 17.80 6.56
N ALA A 74 -11.79 17.42 5.80
CA ALA A 74 -10.53 16.94 6.34
C ALA A 74 -9.77 18.02 7.15
N GLY A 75 -10.15 19.29 7.01
CA GLY A 75 -9.69 20.38 7.87
C GLY A 75 -9.85 20.09 9.36
N ALA A 76 -10.90 19.36 9.76
CA ALA A 76 -11.18 19.00 11.15
C ALA A 76 -10.53 17.66 11.61
N TRP A 77 -9.85 16.93 10.72
CA TRP A 77 -9.27 15.63 11.03
C TRP A 77 -7.93 15.74 11.77
N SER A 78 -7.42 14.62 12.26
CA SER A 78 -6.08 14.54 12.84
C SER A 78 -5.01 14.93 11.81
N GLY A 79 -3.81 15.26 12.27
CA GLY A 79 -2.71 15.64 11.38
C GLY A 79 -2.38 14.56 10.34
N SER A 80 -2.29 13.30 10.76
CA SER A 80 -1.99 12.16 9.87
C SER A 80 -3.13 11.89 8.88
N GLU A 81 -4.37 11.89 9.34
CA GLU A 81 -5.56 11.72 8.50
C GLU A 81 -5.65 12.80 7.42
N ARG A 82 -5.37 14.06 7.79
CA ARG A 82 -5.39 15.17 6.84
C ARG A 82 -4.27 15.06 5.80
N ARG A 83 -3.09 14.57 6.20
CA ARG A 83 -1.99 14.30 5.26
C ARG A 83 -2.39 13.23 4.25
N ILE A 84 -3.04 12.16 4.70
CA ILE A 84 -3.53 11.09 3.80
C ILE A 84 -4.63 11.59 2.87
N ALA A 85 -5.59 12.39 3.36
CA ALA A 85 -6.60 13.01 2.53
C ALA A 85 -5.98 13.86 1.40
N ARG A 86 -4.92 14.63 1.69
CA ARG A 86 -4.21 15.43 0.68
C ARG A 86 -3.46 14.59 -0.35
N ILE A 87 -2.79 13.52 0.08
CA ILE A 87 -2.10 12.61 -0.83
C ILE A 87 -3.12 11.91 -1.74
N ALA A 88 -4.23 11.43 -1.19
CA ALA A 88 -5.30 10.81 -1.96
C ALA A 88 -5.96 11.79 -2.93
N ALA A 89 -6.26 13.03 -2.50
CA ALA A 89 -6.77 14.09 -3.36
C ALA A 89 -5.85 14.30 -4.59
N SER A 90 -4.55 14.43 -4.35
CA SER A 90 -3.56 14.58 -5.41
C SER A 90 -3.57 13.43 -6.42
N LEU A 91 -3.78 12.20 -5.94
CA LEU A 91 -3.91 11.02 -6.81
C LEU A 91 -5.24 10.97 -7.58
N ILE A 92 -6.32 11.47 -6.98
CA ILE A 92 -7.68 11.41 -7.55
C ILE A 92 -7.90 12.47 -8.63
N ASP A 93 -7.53 13.73 -8.37
CA ASP A 93 -7.85 14.84 -9.28
C ASP A 93 -6.65 15.72 -9.66
N GLY A 94 -5.46 15.39 -9.16
CA GLY A 94 -4.25 16.16 -9.43
C GLY A 94 -4.06 17.39 -8.51
N THR A 95 -4.86 17.54 -7.45
CA THR A 95 -4.67 18.58 -6.44
C THR A 95 -3.20 18.61 -5.97
N PRO A 96 -2.51 19.76 -6.02
CA PRO A 96 -1.11 19.82 -5.59
C PRO A 96 -0.94 19.42 -4.12
N VAL A 97 0.04 18.56 -3.84
CA VAL A 97 0.44 18.18 -2.49
C VAL A 97 1.90 18.57 -2.24
N ASP A 98 2.14 19.29 -1.14
CA ASP A 98 3.49 19.53 -0.64
C ASP A 98 3.98 18.30 0.14
N LEU A 99 4.90 17.53 -0.43
CA LEU A 99 5.45 16.34 0.21
C LEU A 99 6.31 16.65 1.45
N ASN A 100 6.90 17.86 1.53
CA ASN A 100 7.65 18.27 2.72
C ASN A 100 6.73 18.37 3.94
N ASP A 101 5.47 18.76 3.72
CA ASP A 101 4.45 18.74 4.75
C ASP A 101 3.73 17.37 4.82
N ALA A 102 3.40 16.74 3.69
CA ALA A 102 2.51 15.57 3.68
C ALA A 102 3.14 14.26 4.19
N LEU A 103 4.47 14.15 4.23
CA LEU A 103 5.16 12.90 4.62
C LEU A 103 5.62 12.85 6.09
N PRO A 104 6.10 13.94 6.73
CA PRO A 104 6.56 13.86 8.11
C PRO A 104 5.47 13.44 9.10
N GLY A 105 5.80 12.47 9.94
CA GLY A 105 4.93 11.96 11.00
C GLY A 105 3.96 10.86 10.56
N LEU A 106 4.02 10.39 9.31
CA LEU A 106 3.35 9.14 8.94
C LEU A 106 4.02 7.97 9.66
N ASP A 107 3.22 7.10 10.27
CA ASP A 107 3.71 5.85 10.81
C ASP A 107 4.09 4.86 9.70
N ARG A 108 4.72 3.74 10.09
CA ARG A 108 5.23 2.75 9.14
C ARG A 108 4.12 2.15 8.28
N THR A 109 2.96 1.85 8.86
CA THR A 109 1.83 1.24 8.14
C THR A 109 1.28 2.21 7.11
N THR A 110 1.05 3.45 7.53
CA THR A 110 0.54 4.52 6.66
C THR A 110 1.51 4.84 5.52
N LEU A 111 2.81 4.92 5.81
CA LEU A 111 3.83 5.13 4.77
C LEU A 111 3.90 3.95 3.78
N THR A 112 3.71 2.72 4.26
CA THR A 112 3.66 1.52 3.41
C THR A 112 2.51 1.61 2.41
N ASP A 113 1.33 2.03 2.87
CA ASP A 113 0.16 2.22 1.99
C ASP A 113 0.36 3.37 1.00
N VAL A 114 1.02 4.47 1.39
CA VAL A 114 1.38 5.56 0.47
C VAL A 114 2.36 5.08 -0.62
N LEU A 115 3.37 4.29 -0.27
CA LEU A 115 4.32 3.75 -1.25
C LEU A 115 3.63 2.78 -2.22
N ALA A 116 2.73 1.93 -1.71
CA ALA A 116 1.90 1.06 -2.54
C ALA A 116 1.00 1.87 -3.47
N ALA A 117 0.39 2.96 -2.99
CA ALA A 117 -0.42 3.86 -3.80
C ALA A 117 0.39 4.49 -4.94
N ILE A 118 1.61 4.96 -4.67
CA ILE A 118 2.49 5.54 -5.70
C ILE A 118 2.90 4.48 -6.73
N ALA A 119 3.25 3.26 -6.29
CA ALA A 119 3.59 2.16 -7.18
C ALA A 119 2.38 1.72 -8.04
N HIS A 120 1.18 1.74 -7.47
CA HIS A 120 -0.07 1.48 -8.19
C HIS A 120 -0.38 2.57 -9.22
N ALA A 121 -0.32 3.84 -8.82
CA ALA A 121 -0.58 4.99 -9.69
C ALA A 121 0.38 5.04 -10.89
N ASN A 122 1.62 4.59 -10.71
CA ASN A 122 2.58 4.44 -11.80
C ASN A 122 2.24 3.31 -12.78
N GLY A 123 1.37 2.37 -12.40
CA GLY A 123 1.06 1.17 -13.20
C GLY A 123 2.10 0.07 -13.04
N SER A 124 2.88 0.05 -11.96
CA SER A 124 3.99 -0.91 -11.81
C SER A 124 3.55 -2.38 -11.77
N HIS A 125 2.26 -2.64 -11.51
CA HIS A 125 1.64 -3.96 -11.58
C HIS A 125 1.42 -4.46 -13.02
N GLU A 126 1.56 -3.58 -14.01
CA GLU A 126 1.50 -3.90 -15.44
C GLU A 126 2.88 -3.88 -16.11
N HIS A 127 3.95 -3.61 -15.36
CA HIS A 127 5.30 -3.61 -15.91
C HIS A 127 5.73 -5.00 -16.35
N SER A 128 6.53 -5.06 -17.42
CA SER A 128 7.08 -6.31 -17.95
C SER A 128 8.61 -6.28 -17.97
N GLY A 129 9.21 -7.40 -17.61
CA GLY A 129 10.65 -7.67 -17.73
C GLY A 129 10.97 -8.39 -19.04
N VAL A 130 12.24 -8.35 -19.44
CA VAL A 130 12.75 -9.10 -20.61
C VAL A 130 13.43 -10.37 -20.10
N LEU A 131 12.97 -11.52 -20.60
CA LEU A 131 13.64 -12.80 -20.37
C LEU A 131 14.76 -12.98 -21.40
N TYR A 132 15.91 -13.49 -20.95
CA TYR A 132 17.04 -13.80 -21.82
C TYR A 132 17.30 -15.31 -21.81
N ASN A 133 17.68 -15.87 -22.96
CA ASN A 133 18.15 -17.24 -23.05
C ASN A 133 19.62 -17.37 -22.59
N GLU A 134 20.13 -18.60 -22.56
CA GLU A 134 21.52 -18.90 -22.16
C GLU A 134 22.58 -18.19 -23.04
N ALA A 135 22.23 -17.82 -24.27
CA ALA A 135 23.09 -17.05 -25.18
C ALA A 135 23.01 -15.53 -24.96
N GLY A 136 22.22 -15.06 -23.99
CA GLY A 136 22.01 -13.64 -23.70
C GLY A 136 21.10 -12.92 -24.70
N ALA A 137 20.38 -13.64 -25.56
CA ALA A 137 19.42 -13.06 -26.48
C ALA A 137 18.02 -12.98 -25.85
N PRO A 138 17.23 -11.92 -26.14
CA PRO A 138 15.85 -11.82 -25.68
C PRO A 138 15.03 -13.04 -26.12
N ALA A 139 14.40 -13.71 -25.15
CA ALA A 139 13.65 -14.95 -25.33
C ALA A 139 12.15 -14.79 -25.01
N GLY A 140 11.75 -13.67 -24.41
CA GLY A 140 10.35 -13.38 -24.10
C GLY A 140 10.20 -12.21 -23.14
N PHE A 141 8.97 -12.03 -22.65
CA PHE A 141 8.64 -11.08 -21.61
C PHE A 141 8.00 -11.82 -20.44
N GLU A 142 8.20 -11.31 -19.23
CA GLU A 142 7.49 -11.74 -18.03
C GLU A 142 6.78 -10.54 -17.40
N GLN A 143 5.58 -10.75 -16.86
CA GLN A 143 4.93 -9.72 -16.05
C GLN A 143 5.65 -9.62 -14.71
N LEU A 144 6.06 -8.41 -14.35
CA LEU A 144 6.68 -8.14 -13.05
C LEU A 144 5.59 -7.92 -11.99
N PRO A 145 5.85 -8.30 -10.73
CA PRO A 145 4.98 -7.89 -9.64
C PRO A 145 5.00 -6.37 -9.48
N SER A 146 3.98 -5.81 -8.83
CA SER A 146 3.99 -4.40 -8.41
C SER A 146 5.30 -4.08 -7.69
N LEU A 147 5.90 -2.94 -8.02
CA LEU A 147 7.15 -2.48 -7.41
C LEU A 147 7.03 -2.38 -5.89
N TYR A 148 5.84 -2.00 -5.42
CA TYR A 148 5.46 -2.00 -4.02
C TYR A 148 4.03 -2.51 -3.88
N PRO A 149 3.81 -3.72 -3.32
CA PRO A 149 2.47 -4.27 -3.15
C PRO A 149 1.73 -3.58 -2.00
N TRP A 150 0.41 -3.53 -2.10
CA TRP A 150 -0.43 -3.08 -1.00
C TRP A 150 -0.31 -3.99 0.22
N SER A 151 -0.31 -3.38 1.41
CA SER A 151 -0.35 -4.13 2.67
C SER A 151 -1.59 -5.01 2.71
N ARG A 152 -1.44 -6.25 3.17
CA ARG A 152 -2.60 -7.09 3.49
C ARG A 152 -3.33 -6.48 4.68
N PRO A 153 -4.67 -6.40 4.69
CA PRO A 153 -5.40 -5.89 5.84
C PRO A 153 -5.02 -6.66 7.11
N LEU A 154 -4.71 -5.96 8.20
CA LEU A 154 -4.29 -6.56 9.49
C LEU A 154 -5.34 -7.51 10.11
N HIS A 155 -6.58 -7.52 9.60
CA HIS A 155 -7.61 -8.48 10.05
C HIS A 155 -7.27 -9.95 9.71
N ASP A 156 -6.28 -10.21 8.85
CA ASP A 156 -5.79 -11.56 8.53
C ASP A 156 -4.68 -12.07 9.48
N GLU A 157 -4.20 -11.28 10.45
CA GLU A 157 -3.09 -11.68 11.33
C GLU A 157 -3.50 -12.83 12.29
N ALA A 158 -4.79 -12.94 12.62
CA ALA A 158 -5.34 -14.06 13.38
C ALA A 158 -5.28 -15.39 12.61
N ALA A 159 -5.35 -15.35 11.27
CA ALA A 159 -5.20 -16.54 10.41
C ALA A 159 -3.72 -16.95 10.25
N GLN A 160 -2.79 -15.99 10.28
CA GLN A 160 -1.35 -16.31 10.27
C GLN A 160 -0.84 -16.85 11.63
N LEU A 161 -1.38 -16.38 12.76
CA LEU A 161 -1.03 -16.93 14.07
C LEU A 161 -1.58 -18.35 14.27
N SER A 162 -2.67 -18.75 13.59
CA SER A 162 -3.10 -20.15 13.57
C SER A 162 -2.17 -21.07 12.78
N ASP A 163 -1.51 -20.58 11.73
CA ASP A 163 -0.49 -21.34 10.98
C ASP A 163 0.85 -21.44 11.73
N ILE A 164 1.08 -20.57 12.73
CA ILE A 164 2.19 -20.67 13.70
C ILE A 164 1.73 -21.44 14.95
N THR A 165 0.70 -22.28 14.87
CA THR A 165 0.53 -23.31 15.90
C THR A 165 1.53 -24.43 15.63
N ILE A 166 2.74 -24.31 16.19
CA ILE A 166 3.67 -25.44 16.28
C ILE A 166 3.01 -26.48 17.20
N ASN A 167 2.29 -27.43 16.62
CA ASN A 167 1.62 -28.51 17.33
C ASN A 167 2.60 -29.55 17.90
N ASN A 168 3.91 -29.35 17.72
CA ASN A 168 4.93 -30.30 18.16
C ASN A 168 6.08 -29.59 18.92
N PRO A 169 6.18 -29.76 20.26
CA PRO A 169 7.21 -29.13 21.07
C PRO A 169 8.65 -29.53 20.68
N ASP A 170 8.85 -30.61 19.91
CA ASP A 170 10.17 -31.02 19.46
C ASP A 170 10.69 -30.19 18.27
N GLU A 171 9.81 -29.65 17.40
CA GLU A 171 10.24 -28.77 16.31
C GLU A 171 10.75 -27.41 16.81
N LEU A 172 10.15 -26.90 17.90
CA LEU A 172 10.64 -25.70 18.60
C LEU A 172 12.06 -25.89 19.12
N ARG A 173 12.37 -27.08 19.68
CA ARG A 173 13.69 -27.40 20.22
C ARG A 173 14.75 -27.49 19.13
N THR A 174 14.43 -28.10 17.99
CA THR A 174 15.36 -28.19 16.84
C THR A 174 15.68 -26.81 16.27
N ARG A 175 14.67 -25.93 16.12
CA ARG A 175 14.88 -24.58 15.57
C ARG A 175 15.67 -23.68 16.53
N LEU A 176 15.38 -23.71 17.83
CA LEU A 176 16.17 -22.98 18.84
C LEU A 176 17.63 -23.46 18.91
N ALA A 177 17.86 -24.77 18.81
CA ALA A 177 19.21 -25.33 18.78
C ALA A 177 20.00 -24.88 17.53
N SER A 178 19.34 -24.74 16.38
CA SER A 178 19.98 -24.27 15.15
C SER A 178 20.35 -22.78 15.18
N HIS A 179 19.65 -21.97 15.96
CA HIS A 179 19.90 -20.53 16.09
C HIS A 179 20.96 -20.19 17.16
N LEU A 180 21.18 -21.10 18.11
CA LEU A 180 22.16 -20.95 19.19
C LEU A 180 23.50 -21.66 18.93
N ALA A 181 23.61 -22.41 17.83
CA ALA A 181 24.88 -23.01 17.44
C ALA A 181 25.84 -21.91 16.93
N PRO A 182 27.06 -21.79 17.48
CA PRO A 182 28.05 -20.87 16.94
C PRO A 182 28.42 -21.26 15.50
N SER A 183 28.56 -20.27 14.61
CA SER A 183 28.96 -20.49 13.22
C SER A 183 30.29 -21.24 13.15
N PRO A 184 30.42 -22.29 12.31
CA PRO A 184 31.69 -22.97 12.12
C PRO A 184 32.63 -22.03 11.35
N GLY A 185 33.55 -21.38 12.07
CA GLY A 185 34.54 -20.49 11.44
C GLY A 185 35.15 -19.40 12.32
N ALA A 186 34.73 -19.23 13.57
CA ALA A 186 35.43 -18.32 14.48
C ALA A 186 36.70 -19.00 15.03
N GLU A 187 37.81 -18.84 14.31
CA GLU A 187 39.15 -19.18 14.80
C GLU A 187 39.42 -18.48 16.14
N THR A 188 39.85 -19.26 17.13
CA THR A 188 40.32 -18.76 18.41
C THR A 188 41.71 -18.15 18.25
N PRO A 189 42.00 -16.94 18.75
CA PRO A 189 43.36 -16.43 18.73
C PRO A 189 44.18 -17.18 19.78
N SER A 190 45.20 -17.89 19.28
CA SER A 190 46.24 -18.58 20.05
C SER A 190 46.96 -17.61 20.99
N SER A 191 46.75 -17.77 22.30
CA SER A 191 47.58 -17.12 23.31
C SER A 191 48.79 -17.99 23.59
N ASP A 192 49.96 -17.60 23.07
CA ASP A 192 51.24 -18.00 23.65
C ASP A 192 52.36 -17.04 23.21
N GLY A 193 53.19 -16.61 24.16
CA GLY A 193 54.57 -16.20 23.86
C GLY A 193 54.96 -14.74 24.09
N ASN A 194 55.04 -14.34 25.35
CA ASN A 194 55.81 -13.20 25.88
C ASN A 194 57.28 -13.13 25.34
N ARG A 195 57.78 -11.94 24.95
CA ARG A 195 59.20 -11.57 25.13
C ARG A 195 59.48 -10.06 25.03
N SER A 196 59.85 -9.52 26.19
CA SER A 196 60.69 -8.35 26.45
C SER A 196 61.89 -8.21 25.51
N ILE A 197 62.15 -7.03 24.93
CA ILE A 197 63.48 -6.40 24.77
C ILE A 197 63.32 -4.87 24.70
N GLY A 198 64.01 -4.14 25.58
CA GLY A 198 64.10 -2.68 25.56
C GLY A 198 65.15 -2.12 24.59
N LYS A 199 65.00 -0.83 24.29
CA LYS A 199 66.03 0.23 24.34
C LYS A 199 65.32 1.58 24.25
#